data_AF-A0A964I461-F1
#
_entry.id   AF-A0A964I461-F1
#
_cell.length_a   1.000
_cell.length_b   1.000
_cell.length_c   1.000
_cell.angle_alpha   90.00
_cell.angle_beta   90.00
_cell.angle_gamma   90.00
#
_symmetry.space_group_name_H-M   'P 1'
#
loop_
_entity.id
_entity.type
_entity.pdbx_description
1 polymer ?
#
loop_
_entity_poly.entity_id
_entity_poly.type
_entity_poly.pdbx_seq_one_letter_code
_entity_poly.pdbx_strand_id
1 'polypeptide(L)'
;MKRSTKSTVTVAGIALASFLISYTALTAEQGGQAPPPAANTPPKPLVPVAASSVAAHPDPYVGEYVTMTGAVEAILSKTSFLVDQDKTKSTGKDVLVLAPTLQKPAEANGYVTVIGQLIKFDAAEVATKLKDYKIDMSPEDQARFKGQPVVLATAVINTAGVDIAKKPIPPMSADELALQKIMTKLPSTQAAMRKALEGSSADLTKEHATILKTAFTDVEAFFKAKGNEEATKWAADGKRHADSVLMNVANANFDAAKTSITPLGATCASCHGKYRERMEDGTFRMKTGI
;
A
#
# COMPACT_ATOMS: atom_id res chain seq x y z
N MET A 1 -15.98 -5.22 -85.59
CA MET A 1 -16.62 -4.20 -86.46
C MET A 1 -17.23 -3.13 -85.56
N LYS A 2 -16.69 -1.89 -85.56
CA LYS A 2 -17.33 -0.63 -86.05
C LYS A 2 -18.70 -0.36 -85.40
N ARG A 3 -19.04 0.77 -84.76
CA ARG A 3 -18.60 2.19 -84.69
C ARG A 3 -19.15 2.73 -83.34
N SER A 4 -18.40 3.48 -82.54
CA SER A 4 -18.23 4.94 -82.58
C SER A 4 -19.54 5.76 -82.53
N THR A 5 -19.75 6.45 -81.41
CA THR A 5 -20.31 7.80 -81.39
C THR A 5 -19.71 8.59 -80.23
N LYS A 6 -19.14 9.74 -80.58
CA LYS A 6 -18.60 10.77 -79.70
C LYS A 6 -19.73 11.74 -79.32
N SER A 7 -19.71 12.27 -78.10
CA SER A 7 -20.18 13.62 -77.76
C SER A 7 -19.46 14.06 -76.49
N THR A 8 -18.45 14.92 -76.60
CA THR A 8 -18.48 16.39 -76.53
C THR A 8 -18.20 16.89 -75.11
N VAL A 9 -17.12 17.65 -75.05
CA VAL A 9 -16.43 18.29 -73.93
C VAL A 9 -17.28 19.38 -73.30
N THR A 10 -17.28 19.46 -71.96
CA THR A 10 -17.26 20.76 -71.26
C THR A 10 -16.36 20.65 -70.04
N VAL A 11 -15.25 21.37 -70.09
CA VAL A 11 -14.33 21.62 -68.98
C VAL A 11 -15.00 22.61 -68.03
N ALA A 12 -15.24 22.20 -66.80
CA ALA A 12 -15.50 23.11 -65.69
C ALA A 12 -14.42 22.84 -64.63
N GLY A 13 -13.41 23.70 -64.64
CA GLY A 13 -12.40 23.74 -63.58
C GLY A 13 -13.06 24.19 -62.29
N ILE A 14 -12.98 23.33 -61.27
CA ILE A 14 -13.20 23.72 -59.89
C ILE A 14 -11.87 23.51 -59.18
N ALA A 15 -11.34 24.61 -58.70
CA ALA A 15 -10.11 24.69 -57.94
C ALA A 15 -10.17 23.71 -56.75
N LEU A 16 -9.16 22.84 -56.67
CA LEU A 16 -8.92 22.00 -55.51
C LEU A 16 -8.40 22.91 -54.38
N ALA A 17 -9.32 23.47 -53.60
CA ALA A 17 -8.99 24.06 -52.32
C ALA A 17 -8.71 22.92 -51.34
N SER A 18 -7.43 22.59 -51.19
CA SER A 18 -6.92 21.66 -50.19
C SER A 18 -7.25 22.19 -48.80
N PHE A 19 -8.38 21.76 -48.24
CA PHE A 19 -8.66 21.89 -46.80
C PHE A 19 -7.71 20.94 -46.07
N LEU A 20 -6.57 21.47 -45.64
CA LEU A 20 -5.78 20.91 -44.54
C LEU A 20 -6.67 20.99 -43.30
N ILE A 21 -7.38 19.90 -43.00
CA ILE A 21 -7.99 19.70 -41.69
C ILE A 21 -6.83 19.45 -40.73
N SER A 22 -6.38 20.53 -40.10
CA SER A 22 -5.54 20.46 -38.92
C SER A 22 -6.27 19.63 -37.87
N TYR A 23 -5.83 18.40 -37.66
CA TYR A 23 -6.17 17.63 -36.46
C TYR A 23 -5.54 18.34 -35.26
N THR A 24 -6.25 19.33 -34.71
CA THR A 24 -6.05 19.70 -33.31
C THR A 24 -6.58 18.53 -32.49
N ALA A 25 -5.68 17.66 -32.06
CA ALA A 25 -5.99 16.72 -30.99
C ALA A 25 -6.40 17.57 -29.77
N LEU A 26 -7.71 17.62 -29.49
CA LEU A 26 -8.20 17.93 -28.16
C LEU A 26 -7.72 16.79 -27.27
N THR A 27 -6.56 16.97 -26.64
CA THR A 27 -6.26 16.26 -25.41
C THR A 27 -7.26 16.77 -24.38
N ALA A 28 -8.32 16.00 -24.16
CA ALA A 28 -9.10 16.12 -22.96
C ALA A 28 -8.13 15.97 -21.78
N GLU A 29 -7.95 17.05 -21.01
CA GLU A 29 -7.36 17.00 -19.68
C GLU A 29 -8.27 16.14 -18.79
N GLN A 30 -8.14 14.81 -18.92
CA GLN A 30 -8.42 13.92 -17.82
C GLN A 30 -7.44 14.32 -16.73
N GLY A 31 -7.95 15.01 -15.71
CA GLY A 31 -7.33 15.20 -14.41
C GLY A 31 -7.13 13.88 -13.67
N GLY A 32 -6.51 12.91 -14.34
CA GLY A 32 -5.84 11.80 -13.70
C GLY A 32 -4.58 12.37 -13.06
N GLN A 33 -4.75 12.92 -11.86
CA GLN A 33 -3.64 13.12 -10.96
C GLN A 33 -2.88 11.80 -10.95
N ALA A 34 -1.64 11.80 -11.46
CA ALA A 34 -0.75 10.67 -11.27
C ALA A 34 -0.82 10.31 -9.78
N PRO A 35 -1.00 9.03 -9.42
CA PRO A 35 -1.08 8.65 -8.02
C PRO A 35 0.09 9.30 -7.30
N PRO A 36 -0.15 10.01 -6.18
CA PRO A 36 0.93 10.67 -5.46
C PRO A 36 2.04 9.64 -5.25
N PRO A 37 3.31 10.01 -5.51
CA PRO A 37 4.42 9.09 -5.32
C PRO A 37 4.28 8.49 -3.92
N ALA A 38 4.42 7.16 -3.84
CA ALA A 38 4.35 6.47 -2.57
C ALA A 38 5.27 7.21 -1.59
N ALA A 39 4.68 7.73 -0.50
CA ALA A 39 5.47 8.17 0.63
C ALA A 39 6.37 6.98 1.00
N ASN A 40 7.70 7.20 0.93
CA ASN A 40 8.78 6.22 1.10
C ASN A 40 9.32 5.56 -0.20
N THR A 41 9.34 6.27 -1.32
CA THR A 41 10.29 5.90 -2.41
C THR A 41 11.71 6.28 -1.96
N PRO A 42 12.69 5.36 -1.86
CA PRO A 42 14.04 5.71 -1.43
C PRO A 42 14.65 6.71 -2.41
N PRO A 43 15.15 7.87 -1.95
CA PRO A 43 15.86 8.79 -2.81
C PRO A 43 17.26 8.19 -3.05
N LYS A 44 17.48 7.64 -4.27
CA LYS A 44 18.66 6.87 -4.71
C LYS A 44 18.65 5.36 -4.38
N PRO A 45 19.28 4.51 -5.23
CA PRO A 45 19.49 3.10 -4.94
C PRO A 45 20.24 2.91 -3.62
N LEU A 46 19.81 1.92 -2.81
CA LEU A 46 20.50 1.57 -1.57
C LEU A 46 21.89 1.02 -1.90
N VAL A 47 22.91 1.48 -1.16
CA VAL A 47 24.29 1.03 -1.33
C VAL A 47 24.55 -0.17 -0.40
N PRO A 48 24.74 -1.40 -0.91
CA PRO A 48 25.10 -2.53 -0.07
C PRO A 48 26.54 -2.36 0.42
N VAL A 49 26.76 -2.44 1.72
CA VAL A 49 28.08 -2.25 2.34
C VAL A 49 28.32 -3.25 3.48
N ALA A 50 29.57 -3.65 3.64
CA ALA A 50 30.03 -4.40 4.80
C ALA A 50 30.22 -3.45 5.99
N ALA A 51 29.89 -3.88 7.21
CA ALA A 51 30.11 -3.09 8.43
C ALA A 51 31.59 -2.71 8.59
N SER A 52 32.48 -3.65 8.30
CA SER A 52 33.94 -3.42 8.29
C SER A 52 34.39 -2.34 7.30
N SER A 53 33.75 -2.25 6.12
CA SER A 53 34.07 -1.24 5.11
C SER A 53 33.64 0.15 5.57
N VAL A 54 32.45 0.25 6.16
CA VAL A 54 31.95 1.49 6.76
C VAL A 54 32.85 1.93 7.92
N ALA A 55 33.24 1.01 8.80
CA ALA A 55 34.08 1.33 9.95
C ALA A 55 35.50 1.77 9.55
N ALA A 56 36.10 1.14 8.52
CA ALA A 56 37.45 1.47 8.07
C ALA A 56 37.51 2.71 7.16
N HIS A 57 36.53 2.87 6.28
CA HIS A 57 36.50 3.90 5.24
C HIS A 57 35.08 4.47 5.06
N PRO A 58 34.61 5.31 6.00
CA PRO A 58 33.24 5.80 5.99
C PRO A 58 32.96 6.87 4.93
N ASP A 59 33.96 7.69 4.59
CA ASP A 59 33.81 8.90 3.77
C ASP A 59 33.09 8.69 2.41
N PRO A 60 33.32 7.60 1.65
CA PRO A 60 32.60 7.34 0.39
C PRO A 60 31.10 7.10 0.55
N TYR A 61 30.65 6.76 1.76
CA TYR A 61 29.26 6.34 2.03
C TYR A 61 28.49 7.38 2.85
N VAL A 62 29.17 8.39 3.40
CA VAL A 62 28.52 9.46 4.19
C VAL A 62 27.50 10.20 3.32
N GLY A 63 26.27 10.32 3.83
CA GLY A 63 25.13 10.92 3.15
C GLY A 63 24.30 9.94 2.34
N GLU A 64 24.83 8.76 2.01
CA GLU A 64 24.12 7.73 1.26
C GLU A 64 23.24 6.86 2.17
N TYR A 65 22.20 6.28 1.57
CA TYR A 65 21.40 5.24 2.22
C TYR A 65 22.06 3.90 1.98
N VAL A 66 22.54 3.28 3.06
CA VAL A 66 23.26 2.02 3.04
C VAL A 66 22.38 0.86 3.47
N THR A 67 22.67 -0.32 2.95
CA THR A 67 22.22 -1.61 3.50
C THR A 67 23.44 -2.31 4.07
N MET A 68 23.54 -2.37 5.39
CA MET A 68 24.69 -2.88 6.13
C MET A 68 24.32 -4.14 6.89
N THR A 69 25.06 -5.23 6.66
CA THR A 69 24.86 -6.49 7.40
C THR A 69 26.05 -6.75 8.33
N GLY A 70 25.75 -7.10 9.58
CA GLY A 70 26.76 -7.41 10.60
C GLY A 70 26.16 -8.03 11.86
N ALA A 71 27.02 -8.42 12.79
CA ALA A 71 26.67 -8.92 14.10
C ALA A 71 26.54 -7.78 15.11
N VAL A 72 25.54 -7.87 15.99
CA VAL A 72 25.37 -6.94 17.11
C VAL A 72 26.42 -7.26 18.17
N GLU A 73 27.45 -6.42 18.25
CA GLU A 73 28.57 -6.59 19.18
C GLU A 73 28.17 -6.15 20.60
N ALA A 74 27.54 -4.98 20.71
CA ALA A 74 27.12 -4.42 21.99
C ALA A 74 25.82 -3.64 21.86
N ILE A 75 24.99 -3.68 22.90
CA ILE A 75 23.77 -2.89 23.00
C ILE A 75 24.06 -1.74 23.96
N LEU A 76 23.98 -0.49 23.48
CA LEU A 76 24.29 0.69 24.29
C LEU A 76 23.03 1.26 24.95
N SER A 77 21.87 1.12 24.29
CA SER A 77 20.59 1.59 24.81
C SER A 77 19.41 0.84 24.20
N LYS A 78 18.19 1.32 24.44
CA LYS A 78 16.98 0.76 23.82
C LYS A 78 16.92 1.03 22.32
N THR A 79 17.56 2.09 21.83
CA THR A 79 17.52 2.49 20.42
C THR A 79 18.90 2.57 19.77
N SER A 80 19.96 2.15 20.47
CA SER A 80 21.32 2.18 19.94
C SER A 80 22.11 0.92 20.26
N PHE A 81 22.89 0.49 19.28
CA PHE A 81 23.73 -0.70 19.36
C PHE A 81 24.90 -0.59 18.38
N LEU A 82 25.92 -1.41 18.61
CA LEU A 82 27.13 -1.50 17.82
C LEU A 82 27.05 -2.72 16.91
N VAL A 83 27.46 -2.53 15.66
CA VAL A 83 27.51 -3.59 14.66
C VAL A 83 28.94 -3.78 14.19
N ASP A 84 29.43 -5.01 14.28
CA ASP A 84 30.68 -5.46 13.68
C ASP A 84 30.40 -6.46 12.56
N GLN A 85 31.39 -6.73 11.71
CA GLN A 85 31.24 -7.64 10.58
C GLN A 85 31.11 -9.11 11.00
N ASP A 86 31.78 -9.52 12.07
CA ASP A 86 31.95 -10.93 12.47
C ASP A 86 31.59 -11.13 13.94
N LYS A 87 30.61 -11.99 14.22
CA LYS A 87 30.20 -12.33 15.59
C LYS A 87 31.25 -13.10 16.41
N THR A 88 32.28 -13.63 15.75
CA THR A 88 33.29 -14.50 16.37
C THR A 88 34.59 -13.76 16.69
N LYS A 89 34.76 -12.57 16.12
CA LYS A 89 35.97 -11.77 16.23
C LYS A 89 35.60 -10.30 16.26
N SER A 90 35.66 -9.73 17.45
CA SER A 90 35.62 -8.28 17.61
C SER A 90 36.81 -7.66 16.87
N THR A 91 36.53 -6.84 15.88
CA THR A 91 37.53 -6.07 15.14
C THR A 91 37.91 -4.79 15.89
N GLY A 92 37.16 -4.45 16.95
CA GLY A 92 37.27 -3.19 17.68
C GLY A 92 36.92 -1.96 16.83
N LYS A 93 36.34 -2.18 15.64
CA LYS A 93 35.96 -1.16 14.67
C LYS A 93 34.47 -1.28 14.38
N ASP A 94 33.68 -0.96 15.39
CA ASP A 94 32.23 -1.11 15.32
C ASP A 94 31.58 0.10 14.67
N VAL A 95 30.48 -0.14 13.95
CA VAL A 95 29.62 0.91 13.43
C VAL A 95 28.49 1.16 14.42
N LEU A 96 28.32 2.41 14.83
CA LEU A 96 27.18 2.80 15.66
C LEU A 96 25.89 2.75 14.83
N VAL A 97 24.83 2.20 15.40
CA VAL A 97 23.49 2.22 14.81
C VAL A 97 22.55 2.95 15.76
N LEU A 98 21.83 3.93 15.24
CA LEU A 98 20.73 4.61 15.92
C LEU A 98 19.42 4.21 15.23
N ALA A 99 18.54 3.52 15.95
CA ALA A 99 17.26 3.02 15.46
C ALA A 99 16.12 3.61 16.31
N PRO A 100 15.65 4.84 16.02
CA PRO A 100 14.64 5.54 16.82
C PRO A 100 13.31 4.79 16.95
N THR A 101 12.97 3.99 15.94
CA THR A 101 11.72 3.24 15.88
C THR A 101 11.86 1.81 16.38
N LEU A 102 12.98 1.45 17.01
CA LEU A 102 13.21 0.08 17.48
C LEU A 102 12.11 -0.39 18.45
N GLN A 103 11.40 -1.46 18.06
CA GLN A 103 10.26 -2.00 18.80
C GLN A 103 10.66 -3.19 19.68
N LYS A 104 11.65 -3.95 19.23
CA LYS A 104 12.24 -5.07 19.95
C LYS A 104 13.75 -4.86 20.07
N PRO A 105 14.38 -5.17 21.22
CA PRO A 105 15.82 -5.06 21.34
C PRO A 105 16.51 -5.91 20.29
N ALA A 106 17.64 -5.41 19.78
CA ALA A 106 18.52 -6.21 18.96
C ALA A 106 19.08 -7.39 19.80
N GLU A 107 19.29 -8.54 19.18
CA GLU A 107 19.84 -9.70 19.88
C GLU A 107 21.37 -9.59 19.94
N ALA A 108 21.95 -9.60 21.14
CA ALA A 108 23.40 -9.62 21.30
C ALA A 108 24.01 -10.85 20.60
N ASN A 109 25.10 -10.65 19.85
CA ASN A 109 25.73 -11.64 18.96
C ASN A 109 24.83 -12.13 17.80
N GLY A 110 23.65 -11.54 17.63
CA GLY A 110 22.74 -11.81 16.51
C GLY A 110 23.18 -11.05 15.26
N TYR A 111 22.94 -11.63 14.09
CA TYR A 111 23.12 -10.92 12.82
C TYR A 111 21.90 -10.06 12.50
N VAL A 112 22.16 -8.85 12.03
CA VAL A 112 21.15 -7.91 11.55
C VAL A 112 21.55 -7.32 10.20
N THR A 113 20.55 -6.97 9.41
CA THR A 113 20.69 -6.11 8.24
C THR A 113 20.04 -4.77 8.55
N VAL A 114 20.85 -3.73 8.62
CA VAL A 114 20.45 -2.36 8.94
C VAL A 114 20.33 -1.59 7.64
N ILE A 115 19.19 -0.93 7.43
CA ILE A 115 18.98 0.00 6.32
C ILE A 115 18.82 1.38 6.92
N GLY A 116 19.60 2.34 6.43
CA GLY A 116 19.57 3.69 6.97
C GLY A 116 20.54 4.64 6.28
N GLN A 117 20.49 5.91 6.66
CA GLN A 117 21.45 6.89 6.17
C GLN A 117 22.73 6.83 7.00
N LEU A 118 23.89 6.73 6.34
CA LEU A 118 25.18 6.85 7.01
C LEU A 118 25.57 8.31 7.19
N ILE A 119 25.96 8.71 8.40
CA ILE A 119 26.53 10.04 8.69
C ILE A 119 27.75 9.90 9.60
N LYS A 120 28.45 11.02 9.84
CA LYS A 120 29.38 11.11 10.97
C LYS A 120 28.60 11.51 12.20
N PHE A 121 28.82 10.82 13.32
CA PHE A 121 28.03 11.08 14.52
C PHE A 121 28.36 12.46 15.09
N ASP A 122 27.34 13.31 15.10
CA ASP A 122 27.30 14.55 15.85
C ASP A 122 25.88 14.70 16.42
N ALA A 123 25.77 15.03 17.70
CA ALA A 123 24.48 15.08 18.38
C ALA A 123 23.52 16.14 17.76
N ALA A 124 24.05 17.26 17.27
CA ALA A 124 23.24 18.29 16.63
C ALA A 124 22.81 17.89 15.22
N GLU A 125 23.69 17.20 14.47
CA GLU A 125 23.32 16.63 13.17
C GLU A 125 22.24 15.55 13.31
N VAL A 126 22.37 14.66 14.30
CA VAL A 126 21.37 13.64 14.63
C VAL A 126 20.03 14.29 14.98
N ALA A 127 20.01 15.32 15.83
CA ALA A 127 18.78 16.03 16.19
C ALA A 127 18.11 16.73 14.99
N THR A 128 18.90 17.16 14.00
CA THR A 128 18.41 17.78 12.77
C THR A 128 17.77 16.75 11.83
N LYS A 129 18.38 15.57 11.70
CA LYS A 129 17.94 14.51 10.78
C LYS A 129 16.82 13.65 11.38
N LEU A 130 16.84 13.42 12.68
CA LEU A 130 15.85 12.65 13.42
C LEU A 130 15.06 13.57 14.34
N LYS A 131 14.08 14.26 13.74
CA LYS A 131 13.15 15.11 14.49
C LYS A 131 12.46 14.27 15.57
N ASP A 132 12.35 14.82 16.77
CA ASP A 132 11.73 14.21 17.96
C ASP A 132 12.47 12.99 18.56
N TYR A 133 13.64 12.61 18.02
CA TYR A 133 14.49 11.59 18.63
C TYR A 133 15.41 12.19 19.69
N LYS A 134 15.44 11.56 20.87
CA LYS A 134 16.42 11.84 21.93
C LYS A 134 17.41 10.71 21.98
N ILE A 135 18.70 11.02 21.78
CA ILE A 135 19.78 10.06 21.95
C ILE A 135 19.77 9.56 23.40
N ASP A 136 19.57 8.26 23.57
CA ASP A 136 19.42 7.57 24.87
C ASP A 136 20.71 6.82 25.28
N MET A 137 21.84 7.20 24.71
CA MET A 137 23.19 6.72 25.06
C MET A 137 23.80 7.54 26.19
N SER A 138 24.75 6.94 26.91
CA SER A 138 25.52 7.65 27.94
C SER A 138 26.31 8.82 27.33
N PRO A 139 26.60 9.90 28.10
CA PRO A 139 27.46 10.99 27.62
C PRO A 139 28.87 10.52 27.21
N GLU A 140 29.38 9.48 27.87
CA GLU A 140 30.67 8.87 27.55
C GLU A 140 30.65 8.21 26.17
N ASP A 141 29.61 7.44 25.85
CA ASP A 141 29.44 6.83 24.53
C ASP A 141 29.26 7.90 23.45
N GLN A 142 28.48 8.94 23.71
CA GLN A 142 28.32 10.06 22.77
C GLN A 142 29.66 10.75 22.47
N ALA A 143 30.51 10.93 23.49
CA ALA A 143 31.85 11.48 23.29
C ALA A 143 32.76 10.51 22.51
N ARG A 144 32.72 9.22 22.82
CA ARG A 144 33.49 8.15 22.15
C ARG A 144 33.18 8.09 20.65
N PHE A 145 31.92 8.23 20.28
CA PHE A 145 31.49 8.11 18.88
C PHE A 145 31.51 9.42 18.10
N LYS A 146 31.84 10.57 18.71
CA LYS A 146 31.88 11.85 18.00
C LYS A 146 32.80 11.78 16.77
N GLY A 147 32.23 12.05 15.58
CA GLY A 147 32.91 12.00 14.29
C GLY A 147 33.06 10.60 13.67
N GLN A 148 32.70 9.54 14.38
CA GLN A 148 32.70 8.15 13.89
C GLN A 148 31.50 7.88 12.97
N PRO A 149 31.54 6.87 12.10
CA PRO A 149 30.39 6.48 11.30
C PRO A 149 29.22 6.01 12.17
N VAL A 150 28.03 6.52 11.86
CA VAL A 150 26.76 6.08 12.44
C VAL A 150 25.71 5.90 11.36
N VAL A 151 24.96 4.81 11.45
CA VAL A 151 23.80 4.57 10.60
C VAL A 151 22.53 5.02 11.34
N LEU A 152 21.82 5.98 10.76
CA LEU A 152 20.48 6.38 11.16
C LEU A 152 19.49 5.37 10.55
N ALA A 153 19.18 4.32 11.30
CA ALA A 153 18.41 3.19 10.82
C ALA A 153 16.93 3.55 10.63
N THR A 154 16.43 3.23 9.44
CA THR A 154 15.00 3.21 9.11
C THR A 154 14.41 1.81 9.17
N ALA A 155 15.24 0.77 9.06
CA ALA A 155 14.87 -0.63 9.25
C ALA A 155 16.02 -1.41 9.87
N VAL A 156 15.69 -2.40 10.70
CA VAL A 156 16.66 -3.33 11.29
C VAL A 156 16.08 -4.73 11.16
N ILE A 157 16.60 -5.52 10.24
CA ILE A 157 16.06 -6.83 9.89
C ILE A 157 16.91 -7.91 10.54
N ASN A 158 16.31 -8.77 11.36
CA ASN A 158 17.01 -9.91 11.97
C ASN A 158 17.14 -11.10 11.00
N THR A 159 17.82 -12.17 11.43
CA THR A 159 18.01 -13.39 10.63
C THR A 159 16.71 -14.13 10.27
N ALA A 160 15.62 -13.88 11.00
CA ALA A 160 14.29 -14.41 10.68
C ALA A 160 13.57 -13.59 9.60
N GLY A 161 14.20 -12.56 9.03
CA GLY A 161 13.60 -11.65 8.06
C GLY A 161 12.59 -10.68 8.66
N VAL A 162 12.58 -10.53 9.99
CA VAL A 162 11.68 -9.63 10.72
C VAL A 162 12.36 -8.29 10.91
N ASP A 163 11.73 -7.22 10.45
CA ASP A 163 12.14 -5.85 10.77
C ASP A 163 11.73 -5.51 12.22
N ILE A 164 12.70 -5.51 13.12
CA ILE A 164 12.52 -5.21 14.54
C ILE A 164 12.39 -3.71 14.82
N ALA A 165 12.61 -2.85 13.81
CA ALA A 165 12.36 -1.41 13.88
C ALA A 165 10.99 -1.01 13.28
N LYS A 166 10.27 -1.94 12.65
CA LYS A 166 8.93 -1.71 12.14
C LYS A 166 7.90 -1.76 13.26
N LYS A 167 7.03 -0.75 13.33
CA LYS A 167 5.94 -0.71 14.32
C LYS A 167 5.07 -1.98 14.16
N PRO A 168 4.94 -2.82 15.21
CA PRO A 168 4.09 -3.99 15.10
C PRO A 168 2.66 -3.54 14.81
N ILE A 169 2.07 -4.14 13.77
CA ILE A 169 0.66 -3.98 13.51
C ILE A 169 -0.06 -4.55 14.73
N PRO A 170 -0.92 -3.78 15.43
CA PRO A 170 -1.67 -4.29 16.56
C PRO A 170 -2.37 -5.61 16.20
N PRO A 171 -2.65 -6.54 17.13
CA PRO A 171 -3.53 -7.66 16.83
C PRO A 171 -4.91 -7.13 16.38
N MET A 172 -5.62 -7.88 15.54
CA MET A 172 -7.00 -7.52 15.21
C MET A 172 -7.86 -7.61 16.48
N SER A 173 -8.65 -6.59 16.73
CA SER A 173 -9.70 -6.60 17.75
C SER A 173 -10.76 -7.66 17.43
N ALA A 174 -11.55 -8.04 18.44
CA ALA A 174 -12.66 -8.98 18.26
C ALA A 174 -13.67 -8.49 17.20
N ASP A 175 -13.93 -7.18 17.17
CA ASP A 175 -14.83 -6.56 16.20
C ASP A 175 -14.28 -6.63 14.77
N GLU A 176 -12.99 -6.38 14.59
CA GLU A 176 -12.34 -6.53 13.28
C GLU A 176 -12.41 -7.97 12.78
N LEU A 177 -12.19 -8.96 13.66
CA LEU A 177 -12.30 -10.38 13.31
C LEU A 177 -13.75 -10.75 12.94
N ALA A 178 -14.73 -10.27 13.70
CA ALA A 178 -16.14 -10.49 13.41
C ALA A 178 -16.54 -9.92 12.05
N LEU A 179 -16.16 -8.66 11.77
CA LEU A 179 -16.45 -8.02 10.49
C LEU A 179 -15.70 -8.68 9.33
N GLN A 180 -14.44 -9.06 9.52
CA GLN A 180 -13.64 -9.74 8.50
C GLN A 180 -14.27 -11.09 8.10
N LYS A 181 -14.81 -11.84 9.06
CA LYS A 181 -15.52 -13.10 8.79
C LYS A 181 -16.75 -12.90 7.88
N ILE A 182 -17.42 -11.76 7.97
CA ILE A 182 -18.53 -11.40 7.09
C ILE A 182 -17.99 -10.94 5.73
N MET A 183 -17.03 -10.00 5.74
CA MET A 183 -16.52 -9.32 4.55
C MET A 183 -15.76 -10.24 3.59
N THR A 184 -15.08 -11.27 4.09
CA THR A 184 -14.34 -12.23 3.24
C THR A 184 -15.24 -13.04 2.30
N LYS A 185 -16.54 -13.16 2.61
CA LYS A 185 -17.52 -13.86 1.76
C LYS A 185 -18.04 -13.01 0.61
N LEU A 186 -18.05 -11.68 0.75
CA LEU A 186 -18.72 -10.77 -0.18
C LEU A 186 -18.08 -10.74 -1.59
N PRO A 187 -16.75 -10.65 -1.77
CA PRO A 187 -16.16 -10.49 -3.10
C PRO A 187 -16.39 -11.68 -4.03
N SER A 188 -16.17 -12.90 -3.53
CA SER A 188 -16.38 -14.13 -4.32
C SER A 188 -17.86 -14.33 -4.64
N THR A 189 -18.75 -14.09 -3.67
CA THR A 189 -20.20 -14.18 -3.88
C THR A 189 -20.68 -13.15 -4.89
N GLN A 190 -20.18 -11.90 -4.84
CA GLN A 190 -20.53 -10.86 -5.80
C GLN A 190 -20.08 -11.22 -7.22
N ALA A 191 -18.86 -11.76 -7.38
CA ALA A 191 -18.36 -12.23 -8.67
C ALA A 191 -19.19 -13.40 -9.21
N ALA A 192 -19.49 -14.39 -8.36
CA ALA A 192 -20.30 -15.54 -8.72
C ALA A 192 -21.72 -15.11 -9.13
N MET A 193 -22.31 -14.14 -8.43
CA MET A 193 -23.63 -13.61 -8.77
C MET A 193 -23.65 -12.87 -10.11
N ARG A 194 -22.61 -12.09 -10.43
CA ARG A 194 -22.49 -11.46 -11.77
C ARG A 194 -22.46 -12.52 -12.86
N LYS A 195 -21.65 -13.56 -12.69
CA LYS A 195 -21.56 -14.69 -13.64
C LYS A 195 -22.90 -15.44 -13.77
N ALA A 196 -23.60 -15.65 -12.66
CA ALA A 196 -24.92 -16.29 -12.67
C ALA A 196 -25.97 -15.45 -13.43
N LEU A 197 -25.94 -14.12 -13.26
CA LEU A 197 -26.79 -13.17 -13.98
C LEU A 197 -26.46 -13.11 -15.48
N GLU A 198 -25.17 -13.18 -15.85
CA GLU A 198 -24.73 -13.26 -17.25
C GLU A 198 -25.24 -14.53 -17.94
N GLY A 199 -25.18 -15.67 -17.23
CA GLY A 199 -25.72 -16.95 -17.70
C GLY A 199 -27.23 -17.12 -17.51
N SER A 200 -27.95 -16.09 -17.01
CA SER A 200 -29.38 -16.13 -16.70
C SER A 200 -29.80 -17.35 -15.84
N SER A 201 -28.92 -17.81 -14.94
CA SER A 201 -29.22 -18.94 -14.05
C SER A 201 -30.04 -18.46 -12.86
N ALA A 202 -31.33 -18.80 -12.84
CA ALA A 202 -32.23 -18.41 -11.75
C ALA A 202 -31.78 -18.98 -10.40
N ASP A 203 -31.38 -20.25 -10.36
CA ASP A 203 -31.03 -20.95 -9.11
C ASP A 203 -29.74 -20.40 -8.50
N LEU A 204 -28.67 -20.29 -9.30
CA LEU A 204 -27.39 -19.72 -8.84
C LEU A 204 -27.55 -18.24 -8.47
N THR A 205 -28.37 -17.49 -9.22
CA THR A 205 -28.62 -16.08 -8.87
C THR A 205 -29.34 -15.97 -7.53
N LYS A 206 -30.37 -16.79 -7.28
CA LYS A 206 -31.08 -16.81 -5.99
C LYS A 206 -30.17 -17.21 -4.83
N GLU A 207 -29.33 -18.22 -5.03
CA GLU A 207 -28.35 -18.67 -4.04
C GLU A 207 -27.40 -17.53 -3.65
N HIS A 208 -26.70 -16.94 -4.62
CA HIS A 208 -25.71 -15.91 -4.36
C HIS A 208 -26.34 -14.60 -3.85
N ALA A 209 -27.51 -14.21 -4.36
CA ALA A 209 -28.23 -13.04 -3.86
C ALA A 209 -28.68 -13.23 -2.40
N THR A 210 -29.07 -14.44 -2.01
CA THR A 210 -29.40 -14.77 -0.61
C THR A 210 -28.18 -14.66 0.29
N ILE A 211 -27.02 -15.18 -0.14
CA ILE A 211 -25.76 -15.05 0.60
C ILE A 211 -25.37 -13.57 0.77
N LEU A 212 -25.46 -12.75 -0.29
CA LEU A 212 -25.20 -11.31 -0.19
C LEU A 212 -26.17 -10.60 0.75
N LYS A 213 -27.47 -10.90 0.66
CA LYS A 213 -28.49 -10.31 1.53
C LYS A 213 -28.21 -10.61 3.00
N THR A 214 -27.88 -11.86 3.34
CA THR A 214 -27.52 -12.24 4.71
C THR A 214 -26.27 -11.52 5.16
N ALA A 215 -25.21 -11.52 4.35
CA ALA A 215 -23.97 -10.82 4.69
C ALA A 215 -24.20 -9.32 4.93
N PHE A 216 -24.97 -8.63 4.07
CA PHE A 216 -25.28 -7.21 4.30
C PHE A 216 -26.17 -6.97 5.52
N THR A 217 -27.05 -7.92 5.86
CA THR A 217 -27.82 -7.86 7.11
C THR A 217 -26.89 -7.95 8.33
N ASP A 218 -25.88 -8.82 8.29
CA ASP A 218 -24.89 -8.94 9.37
C ASP A 218 -24.02 -7.68 9.48
N VAL A 219 -23.62 -7.09 8.35
CA VAL A 219 -22.87 -5.81 8.32
C VAL A 219 -23.72 -4.66 8.86
N GLU A 220 -25.00 -4.59 8.49
CA GLU A 220 -25.95 -3.60 8.99
C GLU A 220 -26.08 -3.70 10.51
N ALA A 221 -26.26 -4.92 11.04
CA ALA A 221 -26.34 -5.15 12.48
C ALA A 221 -25.04 -4.77 13.20
N PHE A 222 -23.89 -5.10 12.62
CA PHE A 222 -22.57 -4.75 13.18
C PHE A 222 -22.41 -3.25 13.35
N PHE A 223 -22.68 -2.44 12.32
CA PHE A 223 -22.51 -1.00 12.40
C PHE A 223 -23.61 -0.32 13.22
N LYS A 224 -24.83 -0.88 13.24
CA LYS A 224 -25.90 -0.40 14.10
C LYS A 224 -25.54 -0.55 15.58
N ALA A 225 -24.92 -1.67 15.97
CA ALA A 225 -24.45 -1.89 17.34
C ALA A 225 -23.35 -0.90 17.76
N LYS A 226 -22.67 -0.28 16.79
CA LYS A 226 -21.62 0.72 16.98
C LYS A 226 -22.13 2.17 16.90
N GLY A 227 -23.43 2.38 16.63
CA GLY A 227 -24.00 3.71 16.45
C GLY A 227 -23.55 4.42 15.17
N ASN A 228 -23.00 3.68 14.20
CA ASN A 228 -22.55 4.27 12.94
C ASN A 228 -23.68 4.25 11.89
N GLU A 229 -24.45 5.34 11.85
CA GLU A 229 -25.63 5.47 10.99
C GLU A 229 -25.31 5.41 9.49
N GLU A 230 -24.18 5.98 9.06
CA GLU A 230 -23.81 6.04 7.65
C GLU A 230 -23.36 4.67 7.13
N ALA A 231 -22.51 3.96 7.87
CA ALA A 231 -22.14 2.59 7.52
C ALA A 231 -23.35 1.64 7.56
N THR A 232 -24.26 1.86 8.53
CA THR A 232 -25.54 1.14 8.60
C THR A 232 -26.37 1.38 7.34
N LYS A 233 -26.45 2.63 6.87
CA LYS A 233 -27.16 2.99 5.63
C LYS A 233 -26.54 2.31 4.40
N TRP A 234 -25.22 2.32 4.26
CA TRP A 234 -24.55 1.64 3.15
C TRP A 234 -24.76 0.12 3.17
N ALA A 235 -24.79 -0.50 4.35
CA ALA A 235 -25.11 -1.91 4.49
C ALA A 235 -26.56 -2.20 4.10
N ALA A 236 -27.50 -1.36 4.52
CA ALA A 236 -28.91 -1.44 4.14
C ALA A 236 -29.12 -1.26 2.63
N ASP A 237 -28.35 -0.37 1.99
CA ASP A 237 -28.35 -0.20 0.53
C ASP A 237 -27.85 -1.47 -0.18
N GLY A 238 -26.74 -2.06 0.29
CA GLY A 238 -26.22 -3.34 -0.21
C GLY A 238 -27.24 -4.48 -0.13
N LYS A 239 -27.94 -4.58 1.01
CA LYS A 239 -29.05 -5.52 1.21
C LYS A 239 -30.19 -5.28 0.23
N ARG A 240 -30.59 -4.02 0.02
CA ARG A 240 -31.67 -3.65 -0.92
C ARG A 240 -31.32 -4.03 -2.36
N HIS A 241 -30.06 -3.91 -2.77
CA HIS A 241 -29.61 -4.38 -4.09
C HIS A 241 -29.79 -5.90 -4.24
N ALA A 242 -29.41 -6.68 -3.22
CA ALA A 242 -29.61 -8.13 -3.23
C ALA A 242 -31.10 -8.52 -3.26
N ASP A 243 -31.94 -7.83 -2.50
CA ASP A 243 -33.40 -8.02 -2.53
C ASP A 243 -34.01 -7.71 -3.90
N SER A 244 -33.55 -6.63 -4.54
CA SER A 244 -34.01 -6.25 -5.88
C SER A 244 -33.62 -7.29 -6.93
N VAL A 245 -32.44 -7.92 -6.80
CA VAL A 245 -32.03 -9.05 -7.65
C VAL A 245 -32.97 -10.23 -7.47
N LEU A 246 -33.25 -10.64 -6.23
CA LEU A 246 -34.17 -11.75 -5.92
C LEU A 246 -35.57 -11.52 -6.50
N MET A 247 -36.11 -10.32 -6.33
CA MET A 247 -37.42 -9.93 -6.86
C MET A 247 -37.45 -10.01 -8.40
N ASN A 248 -36.43 -9.45 -9.06
CA ASN A 248 -36.38 -9.43 -10.53
C ASN A 248 -36.20 -10.85 -11.12
N VAL A 249 -35.41 -11.71 -10.48
CA VAL A 249 -35.26 -13.11 -10.89
C VAL A 249 -36.56 -13.90 -10.68
N ALA A 250 -37.32 -13.63 -9.61
CA ALA A 250 -38.63 -14.24 -9.40
C ALA A 250 -39.63 -13.89 -10.53
N ASN A 251 -39.48 -12.70 -11.13
CA ASN A 251 -40.25 -12.25 -12.29
C ASN A 251 -39.63 -12.61 -13.64
N ALA A 252 -38.60 -13.48 -13.67
CA ALA A 252 -37.83 -13.84 -14.86
C ALA A 252 -37.21 -12.64 -15.62
N ASN A 253 -37.04 -11.49 -14.96
CA ASN A 253 -36.49 -10.27 -15.54
C ASN A 253 -34.99 -10.13 -15.24
N PHE A 254 -34.16 -10.85 -15.99
CA PHE A 254 -32.71 -10.87 -15.78
C PHE A 254 -32.02 -9.54 -16.10
N ASP A 255 -32.54 -8.74 -17.01
CA ASP A 255 -31.94 -7.44 -17.35
C ASP A 255 -32.14 -6.41 -16.22
N ALA A 256 -33.33 -6.40 -15.60
CA ALA A 256 -33.55 -5.62 -14.38
C ALA A 256 -32.72 -6.14 -13.19
N ALA A 257 -32.51 -7.46 -13.10
CA ALA A 257 -31.65 -8.04 -12.08
C ALA A 257 -30.18 -7.63 -12.24
N LYS A 258 -29.64 -7.62 -13.48
CA LYS A 258 -28.29 -7.09 -13.80
C LYS A 258 -28.16 -5.61 -13.45
N THR A 259 -29.19 -4.82 -13.74
CA THR A 259 -29.22 -3.39 -13.39
C THR A 259 -29.20 -3.19 -11.88
N SER A 260 -29.94 -4.01 -11.14
CA SER A 260 -30.08 -3.92 -9.68
C SER A 260 -28.77 -4.10 -8.91
N ILE A 261 -27.82 -4.89 -9.44
CA ILE A 261 -26.54 -5.15 -8.77
C ILE A 261 -25.43 -4.17 -9.14
N THR A 262 -25.58 -3.41 -10.23
CA THR A 262 -24.55 -2.49 -10.74
C THR A 262 -24.06 -1.49 -9.68
N PRO A 263 -24.93 -0.85 -8.88
CA PRO A 263 -24.49 0.12 -7.87
C PRO A 263 -23.69 -0.49 -6.71
N LEU A 264 -23.74 -1.82 -6.52
CA LEU A 264 -23.09 -2.47 -5.39
C LEU A 264 -21.57 -2.23 -5.35
N GLY A 265 -20.93 -2.16 -6.51
CA GLY A 265 -19.49 -1.85 -6.59
C GLY A 265 -19.15 -0.49 -5.99
N ALA A 266 -20.00 0.53 -6.22
CA ALA A 266 -19.83 1.87 -5.66
C ALA A 266 -20.07 1.85 -4.15
N THR A 267 -21.08 1.13 -3.65
CA THR A 267 -21.31 0.96 -2.20
C THR A 267 -20.10 0.32 -1.51
N CYS A 268 -19.49 -0.70 -2.12
CA CYS A 268 -18.26 -1.31 -1.62
C CYS A 268 -17.10 -0.29 -1.57
N ALA A 269 -16.92 0.49 -2.64
CA ALA A 269 -15.85 1.49 -2.71
C ALA A 269 -16.02 2.61 -1.67
N SER A 270 -17.22 3.16 -1.53
CA SER A 270 -17.52 4.22 -0.55
C SER A 270 -17.29 3.77 0.88
N CYS A 271 -17.82 2.59 1.25
CA CYS A 271 -17.65 2.04 2.59
C CYS A 271 -16.19 1.72 2.90
N HIS A 272 -15.48 1.08 1.97
CA HIS A 272 -14.08 0.74 2.17
C HIS A 272 -13.17 1.96 2.20
N GLY A 273 -13.40 2.96 1.34
CA GLY A 273 -12.61 4.20 1.34
C GLY A 273 -12.75 4.98 2.65
N LYS A 274 -13.94 4.94 3.26
CA LYS A 274 -14.20 5.65 4.52
C LYS A 274 -13.73 4.88 5.74
N TYR A 275 -13.99 3.57 5.83
CA TYR A 275 -13.83 2.81 7.07
C TYR A 275 -12.69 1.81 7.07
N ARG A 276 -11.97 1.63 5.96
CA ARG A 276 -10.75 0.81 5.95
C ARG A 276 -9.50 1.66 5.86
N GLU A 277 -8.45 1.21 6.51
CA GLU A 277 -7.10 1.72 6.37
C GLU A 277 -6.18 0.60 5.89
N ARG A 278 -5.15 0.98 5.12
CA ARG A 278 -4.13 0.05 4.67
C ARG A 278 -3.01 0.05 5.70
N MET A 279 -2.67 -1.14 6.20
CA MET A 279 -1.57 -1.35 7.12
C MET A 279 -0.24 -1.41 6.36
N GLU A 280 0.86 -1.29 7.09
CA GLU A 280 2.22 -1.31 6.52
C GLU A 280 2.62 -2.66 5.91
N ASP A 281 1.90 -3.75 6.19
CA ASP A 281 2.06 -5.05 5.53
C ASP A 281 1.20 -5.19 4.26
N GLY A 282 0.47 -4.13 3.90
CA GLY A 282 -0.44 -4.10 2.76
C GLY A 282 -1.81 -4.70 3.03
N THR A 283 -2.04 -5.29 4.21
CA THR A 283 -3.38 -5.72 4.63
C THR A 283 -4.26 -4.50 4.89
N PHE A 284 -5.56 -4.72 4.98
CA PHE A 284 -6.52 -3.65 5.28
C PHE A 284 -7.28 -3.98 6.54
N ARG A 285 -7.41 -2.99 7.39
CA ARG A 285 -8.13 -3.09 8.66
C ARG A 285 -9.23 -2.06 8.73
N MET A 286 -10.13 -2.26 9.68
CA MET A 286 -11.12 -1.25 10.02
C MET A 286 -10.40 -0.11 10.74
N LYS A 287 -10.70 1.14 10.39
CA LYS A 287 -10.14 2.30 11.12
C LYS A 287 -10.51 2.20 12.60
N THR A 288 -9.67 2.77 13.47
CA THR A 288 -9.98 2.84 14.90
C THR A 288 -11.05 3.89 15.19
N GLY A 289 -11.96 3.63 16.14
CA GLY A 289 -12.94 4.63 16.63
C GLY A 289 -14.24 4.73 15.83
N ILE A 290 -14.68 3.61 15.24
CA ILE A 290 -15.92 3.50 14.45
C ILE A 290 -17.06 2.88 15.26
#